data_AF-A0A7S2B5X8-F1
#
_entry.id   AF-A0A7S2B5X8-F1
#
_cell.length_a   1.000
_cell.length_b   1.000
_cell.length_c   1.000
_cell.angle_alpha   90.00
_cell.angle_beta   90.00
_cell.angle_gamma   90.00
#
_symmetry.space_group_name_H-M   'P 1'
#
loop_
_entity.id
_entity.type
_entity.pdbx_description
1 polymer ?
#
loop_
_entity_poly.entity_id
_entity_poly.type
_entity_poly.pdbx_seq_one_letter_code
_entity_poly.pdbx_strand_id
1 'polypeptide(L)'
;KAHIAALQERDPADPWGKLGDPESMQAGVIALTRTVVHCADLVGQALPWHLASRWGNAALQEFQAQAEEEEARGLPITPHMQGLSEEGVRSKVQKGFLTFVVLPLWCAFSRLVPETKVFVDNLNQNILKYDEQLSLTVGGC
;
A
#
# COMPACT_ATOMS: atom_id res chain seq x y z
N LYS A 1 11.59 -7.56 -19.57
CA LYS A 1 13.07 -7.72 -19.57
C LYS A 1 13.78 -6.59 -20.34
N ALA A 2 13.35 -6.20 -21.54
CA ALA A 2 13.94 -5.09 -22.30
C ALA A 2 13.89 -3.70 -21.59
N HIS A 3 12.84 -3.40 -20.83
CA HIS A 3 12.65 -2.08 -20.21
C HIS A 3 13.53 -1.84 -18.97
N ILE A 4 14.00 -2.90 -18.30
CA ILE A 4 14.94 -2.77 -17.16
C ILE A 4 16.37 -2.57 -17.67
N ALA A 5 16.74 -3.21 -18.78
CA ALA A 5 18.03 -3.00 -19.44
C ALA A 5 18.22 -1.53 -19.89
N ALA A 6 17.16 -0.91 -20.42
CA ALA A 6 17.17 0.51 -20.82
C ALA A 6 17.36 1.50 -19.65
N LEU A 7 17.10 1.09 -18.40
CA LEU A 7 17.37 1.91 -17.21
C LEU A 7 18.82 1.82 -16.76
N GLN A 8 19.54 0.75 -17.13
CA GLN A 8 20.94 0.53 -16.77
C GLN A 8 21.94 1.22 -17.71
N GLU A 9 21.48 1.71 -18.87
CA GLU A 9 22.28 2.46 -19.86
C GLU A 9 22.07 3.98 -19.77
N ARG A 10 21.37 4.48 -18.75
CA ARG A 10 21.18 5.93 -18.59
C ARG A 10 22.44 6.60 -18.02
N ASP A 11 22.80 7.74 -18.59
CA ASP A 11 23.88 8.59 -18.09
C ASP A 11 23.64 8.89 -16.60
N PRO A 12 24.58 8.55 -15.70
CA PRO A 12 24.44 8.86 -14.27
C PRO A 12 24.32 10.37 -14.00
N ALA A 13 24.84 11.21 -14.89
CA ALA A 13 24.76 12.67 -14.80
C ALA A 13 23.41 13.22 -15.29
N ASP A 14 22.69 12.46 -16.11
CA ASP A 14 21.34 12.78 -16.57
C ASP A 14 20.43 11.52 -16.54
N PRO A 15 20.07 11.04 -15.33
CA PRO A 15 19.33 9.80 -15.17
C PRO A 15 17.87 9.91 -15.64
N TRP A 16 17.42 11.12 -16.01
CA TRP A 16 16.07 11.39 -16.49
C TRP A 16 16.03 11.65 -18.01
N GLY A 17 17.19 11.89 -18.62
CA GLY A 17 17.35 12.25 -20.01
C GLY A 17 17.08 13.73 -20.27
N LYS A 18 17.45 14.21 -21.46
CA LYS A 18 17.36 15.64 -21.80
C LYS A 18 15.92 16.13 -21.70
N LEU A 19 15.70 17.20 -20.96
CA LEU A 19 14.37 17.83 -20.87
C LEU A 19 13.91 18.25 -22.27
N GLY A 20 12.77 17.72 -22.72
CA GLY A 20 12.20 17.98 -24.05
C GLY A 20 12.55 16.96 -25.13
N ASP A 21 13.38 15.95 -24.83
CA ASP A 21 13.54 14.76 -25.68
C ASP A 21 12.23 13.93 -25.71
N PRO A 22 11.71 13.56 -26.89
CA PRO A 22 10.49 12.76 -27.02
C PRO A 22 10.54 11.40 -26.29
N GLU A 23 11.68 10.72 -26.29
CA GLU A 23 11.80 9.39 -25.67
C GLU A 23 11.77 9.49 -24.14
N SER A 24 12.48 10.45 -23.57
CA SER A 24 12.50 10.74 -22.13
C SER A 24 11.14 11.24 -21.65
N MET A 25 10.46 12.07 -22.46
CA MET A 25 9.10 12.51 -22.16
C MET A 25 8.13 11.32 -22.14
N GLN A 26 8.22 10.42 -23.12
CA GLN A 26 7.38 9.22 -23.17
C GLN A 26 7.66 8.29 -21.99
N ALA A 27 8.93 8.11 -21.61
CA ALA A 27 9.30 7.34 -20.43
C ALA A 27 8.72 7.95 -19.14
N GLY A 28 8.77 9.28 -18.99
CA GLY A 28 8.17 10.00 -17.88
C GLY A 28 6.65 9.82 -17.79
N VAL A 29 5.94 9.92 -18.93
CA VAL A 29 4.49 9.67 -19.01
C VAL A 29 4.15 8.24 -18.61
N ILE A 30 4.90 7.25 -19.07
CA ILE A 30 4.68 5.85 -18.71
C ILE A 30 4.92 5.63 -17.21
N ALA A 31 5.99 6.21 -16.65
CA ALA A 31 6.30 6.12 -15.23
C ALA A 31 5.18 6.73 -14.38
N LEU A 32 4.75 7.95 -14.70
CA LEU A 32 3.65 8.61 -14.00
C LEU A 32 2.34 7.81 -14.10
N THR A 33 2.02 7.29 -15.28
CA THR A 33 0.82 6.46 -15.49
C THR A 33 0.84 5.22 -14.60
N ARG A 34 1.98 4.52 -14.52
CA ARG A 34 2.13 3.36 -13.62
C ARG A 34 1.95 3.75 -12.16
N THR A 35 2.53 4.87 -11.74
CA THR A 35 2.38 5.38 -10.36
C THR A 35 0.94 5.72 -10.04
N VAL A 36 0.21 6.39 -10.94
CA VAL A 36 -1.20 6.72 -10.77
C VAL A 36 -2.05 5.47 -10.64
N VAL A 37 -1.85 4.48 -11.52
CA VAL A 37 -2.56 3.19 -11.45
C VAL A 37 -2.29 2.50 -10.12
N HIS A 38 -1.05 2.49 -9.65
CA HIS A 38 -0.71 1.87 -8.37
C HIS A 38 -1.31 2.61 -7.16
N CYS A 39 -1.35 3.95 -7.19
CA CYS A 39 -2.05 4.73 -6.16
C CYS A 39 -3.56 4.44 -6.16
N ALA A 40 -4.16 4.31 -7.35
CA ALA A 40 -5.58 3.99 -7.48
C ALA A 40 -5.92 2.60 -6.93
N ASP A 41 -5.07 1.61 -7.18
CA ASP A 41 -5.22 0.24 -6.66
C ASP A 41 -5.26 0.20 -5.12
N LEU A 42 -4.47 1.06 -4.46
CA LEU A 42 -4.37 1.11 -3.00
C LEU A 42 -5.19 2.24 -2.35
N VAL A 43 -5.99 3.00 -3.12
CA VAL A 43 -6.69 4.19 -2.61
C VAL A 43 -7.68 3.86 -1.51
N GLY A 44 -8.25 2.65 -1.51
CA GLY A 44 -9.25 2.22 -0.53
C GLY A 44 -8.79 2.44 0.91
N GLN A 45 -7.50 2.21 1.20
CA GLN A 45 -6.92 2.37 2.54
C GLN A 45 -6.68 3.83 2.94
N ALA A 46 -6.64 4.73 1.96
CA ALA A 46 -6.41 6.16 2.13
C ALA A 46 -7.71 6.99 2.09
N LEU A 47 -8.87 6.33 2.00
CA LEU A 47 -10.18 6.96 2.16
C LEU A 47 -10.47 7.24 3.65
N PRO A 48 -11.50 8.04 3.97
CA PRO A 48 -11.94 8.21 5.36
C PRO A 48 -12.24 6.87 6.04
N TRP A 49 -12.02 6.79 7.35
CA TRP A 49 -12.07 5.55 8.15
C TRP A 49 -13.24 4.61 7.83
N HIS A 50 -14.46 5.13 7.75
CA HIS A 50 -15.66 4.31 7.49
C HIS A 50 -15.63 3.56 6.14
N LEU A 51 -14.85 4.03 5.17
CA LEU A 51 -14.61 3.33 3.90
C LEU A 51 -13.36 2.47 3.98
N ALA A 52 -12.26 3.03 4.49
CA ALA A 52 -10.99 2.32 4.58
C ALA A 52 -11.09 1.03 5.40
N SER A 53 -11.73 1.10 6.57
CA SER A 53 -12.00 -0.07 7.42
C SER A 53 -12.79 -1.17 6.69
N ARG A 54 -13.76 -0.81 5.82
CA ARG A 54 -14.53 -1.79 5.05
C ARG A 54 -13.65 -2.51 4.03
N TRP A 55 -12.82 -1.78 3.29
CA TRP A 55 -11.89 -2.35 2.32
C TRP A 55 -10.80 -3.19 2.99
N GLY A 56 -10.23 -2.70 4.09
CA GLY A 56 -9.25 -3.45 4.89
C GLY A 56 -9.86 -4.75 5.45
N ASN A 57 -11.09 -4.72 5.95
CA ASN A 57 -11.77 -5.91 6.45
C ASN A 57 -12.08 -6.92 5.36
N ALA A 58 -12.50 -6.48 4.17
CA ALA A 58 -12.72 -7.37 3.02
C ALA A 58 -11.42 -8.09 2.62
N ALA A 59 -10.31 -7.35 2.48
CA ALA A 59 -9.01 -7.95 2.16
C ALA A 59 -8.54 -8.97 3.22
N LEU A 60 -8.73 -8.66 4.51
CA LEU A 60 -8.40 -9.60 5.59
C LEU A 60 -9.33 -10.82 5.63
N GLN A 61 -10.59 -10.70 5.20
CA GLN A 61 -11.48 -11.86 5.06
C GLN A 61 -11.00 -12.79 3.94
N GLU A 62 -10.55 -12.23 2.82
CA GLU A 62 -9.93 -13.01 1.73
C GLU A 62 -8.65 -13.72 2.20
N PHE A 63 -7.78 -13.02 2.93
CA PHE A 63 -6.56 -13.62 3.49
C PHE A 63 -6.86 -14.74 4.50
N GLN A 64 -7.88 -14.55 5.34
CA GLN A 64 -8.29 -15.59 6.28
C GLN A 64 -8.83 -16.82 5.54
N ALA A 65 -9.70 -16.63 4.54
CA ALA A 65 -10.23 -17.73 3.74
C ALA A 65 -9.11 -18.48 2.99
N GLN A 66 -8.12 -17.75 2.47
CA GLN A 66 -6.94 -18.36 1.86
C GLN A 66 -6.12 -19.17 2.87
N ALA A 67 -5.86 -18.63 4.06
CA ALA A 67 -5.12 -19.33 5.10
C ALA A 67 -5.81 -20.63 5.55
N GLU A 68 -7.14 -20.62 5.69
CA GLU A 68 -7.95 -21.79 6.02
C GLU A 68 -7.83 -22.89 4.93
N GLU A 69 -7.87 -22.50 3.66
CA GLU A 69 -7.70 -23.43 2.54
C GLU A 69 -6.25 -23.95 2.42
N GLU A 70 -5.26 -23.10 2.67
CA GLU A 70 -3.85 -23.50 2.73
C GLU A 70 -3.62 -24.53 3.84
N GLU A 71 -4.18 -24.31 5.03
CA GLU A 71 -4.12 -25.24 6.15
C GLU A 71 -4.78 -26.58 5.82
N ALA A 72 -5.99 -26.56 5.26
CA ALA A 72 -6.73 -27.76 4.88
C ALA A 72 -5.98 -28.62 3.85
N ARG A 73 -5.14 -28.01 3.01
CA ARG A 73 -4.30 -28.69 2.01
C ARG A 73 -2.91 -29.06 2.52
N GLY A 74 -2.57 -28.74 3.76
CA GLY A 74 -1.21 -28.93 4.31
C GLY A 74 -0.15 -28.03 3.66
N LEU A 75 -0.55 -26.88 3.13
CA LEU A 75 0.35 -25.87 2.56
C LEU A 75 0.83 -24.89 3.64
N PRO A 76 2.02 -24.30 3.48
CA PRO A 76 2.52 -23.31 4.43
C PRO A 76 1.71 -22.01 4.36
N ILE A 77 1.15 -21.59 5.49
CA ILE A 77 0.39 -20.34 5.60
C ILE A 77 1.33 -19.14 5.61
N THR A 78 1.04 -18.15 4.77
CA THR A 78 1.81 -16.90 4.71
C THR A 78 1.80 -16.18 6.08
N PRO A 79 2.95 -15.71 6.62
CA PRO A 79 3.04 -15.25 8.01
C PRO A 79 2.04 -14.17 8.45
N HIS A 80 1.69 -13.23 7.58
CA HIS A 80 0.73 -12.16 7.91
C HIS A 80 -0.74 -12.59 7.80
N MET A 81 -1.01 -13.82 7.36
CA MET A 81 -2.34 -14.41 7.29
C MET A 81 -2.65 -15.33 8.48
N GLN A 82 -1.67 -15.56 9.36
CA GLN A 82 -1.83 -16.40 10.55
C GLN A 82 -2.57 -15.65 11.66
N GLY A 83 -3.52 -16.32 12.32
CA GLY A 83 -4.24 -15.76 13.48
C GLY A 83 -5.22 -14.63 13.14
N LEU A 84 -5.68 -14.55 11.88
CA LEU A 84 -6.63 -13.52 11.44
C LEU A 84 -8.05 -13.63 12.02
N SER A 85 -8.33 -14.67 12.82
CA SER A 85 -9.52 -14.75 13.67
C SER A 85 -9.51 -13.74 14.82
N GLU A 86 -8.32 -13.31 15.25
CA GLU A 86 -8.13 -12.38 16.35
C GLU A 86 -8.11 -10.93 15.85
N GLU A 87 -9.02 -10.09 16.38
CA GLU A 87 -9.14 -8.69 15.94
C GLU A 87 -7.86 -7.87 16.17
N GLY A 88 -7.11 -8.18 17.23
CA GLY A 88 -5.81 -7.56 17.50
C GLY A 88 -4.77 -7.88 16.41
N VAL A 89 -4.77 -9.11 15.90
CA VAL A 89 -3.86 -9.51 14.80
C VAL A 89 -4.26 -8.81 13.51
N ARG A 90 -5.56 -8.79 13.19
CA ARG A 90 -6.13 -8.07 12.04
C ARG A 90 -5.73 -6.59 12.03
N SER A 91 -5.92 -5.92 13.18
CA SER A 91 -5.55 -4.51 13.36
C SER A 91 -4.05 -4.28 13.19
N LYS A 92 -3.21 -5.19 13.72
CA LYS A 92 -1.74 -5.12 13.57
C LYS A 92 -1.30 -5.27 12.12
N VAL A 93 -1.89 -6.21 11.39
CA VAL A 93 -1.59 -6.43 9.96
C VAL A 93 -1.96 -5.19 9.14
N GLN A 94 -3.17 -4.66 9.31
CA GLN A 94 -3.60 -3.45 8.60
C GLN A 94 -2.72 -2.25 8.96
N LYS A 95 -2.51 -1.96 10.25
CA LYS A 95 -1.60 -0.88 10.67
C LYS A 95 -0.23 -1.00 10.02
N GLY A 96 0.36 -2.20 10.02
CA GLY A 96 1.65 -2.47 9.38
C GLY A 96 1.62 -2.15 7.88
N PHE A 97 0.60 -2.63 7.17
CA PHE A 97 0.43 -2.37 5.75
C PHE A 97 0.29 -0.86 5.45
N LEU A 98 -0.55 -0.15 6.19
CA LEU A 98 -0.71 1.30 6.03
C LEU A 98 0.61 2.04 6.31
N THR A 99 1.32 1.68 7.37
CA THR A 99 2.53 2.38 7.83
C THR A 99 3.71 2.18 6.89
N PHE A 100 3.93 0.96 6.42
CA PHE A 100 5.15 0.60 5.70
C PHE A 100 4.99 0.56 4.18
N VAL A 101 3.76 0.49 3.66
CA VAL A 101 3.50 0.41 2.21
C VAL A 101 2.71 1.62 1.73
N VAL A 102 1.51 1.82 2.27
CA VAL A 102 0.55 2.78 1.69
C VAL A 102 0.93 4.23 1.98
N LEU A 103 1.32 4.54 3.22
CA LEU A 103 1.71 5.90 3.61
C LEU A 103 2.96 6.40 2.85
N PRO A 104 4.07 5.64 2.74
CA PRO A 104 5.21 6.06 1.92
C PRO A 104 4.85 6.33 0.46
N LEU A 105 3.98 5.51 -0.14
CA LEU A 105 3.49 5.71 -1.51
C LEU A 105 2.77 7.06 -1.66
N TRP A 106 1.77 7.33 -0.82
CA TRP A 106 0.99 8.58 -0.89
C TRP A 106 1.81 9.82 -0.47
N CYS A 107 2.77 9.69 0.44
CA CYS A 107 3.71 10.75 0.77
C CYS A 107 4.65 11.09 -0.39
N ALA A 108 5.05 10.11 -1.21
CA ALA A 108 5.82 10.37 -2.41
C ALA A 108 4.93 11.00 -3.50
N PHE A 109 3.73 10.46 -3.72
CA PHE A 109 2.82 10.94 -4.75
C PHE A 109 2.29 12.35 -4.48
N SER A 110 1.97 12.70 -3.23
CA SER A 110 1.51 14.04 -2.87
C SER A 110 2.58 15.13 -3.04
N ARG A 111 3.87 14.77 -3.17
CA ARG A 111 4.92 15.72 -3.57
C ARG A 111 4.87 16.05 -5.06
N LEU A 112 4.33 15.15 -5.88
CA LEU A 112 4.12 15.36 -7.32
C LEU A 112 2.77 16.04 -7.60
N VAL A 113 1.72 15.68 -6.85
CA VAL A 113 0.37 16.22 -6.98
C VAL A 113 -0.12 16.69 -5.59
N PRO A 114 0.18 17.93 -5.18
CA PRO A 114 -0.12 18.44 -3.83
C PRO A 114 -1.59 18.32 -3.40
N GLU A 115 -2.52 18.35 -4.36
CA GLU A 115 -3.95 18.22 -4.15
C GLU A 115 -4.33 16.86 -3.53
N THR A 116 -3.47 15.84 -3.66
CA THR A 116 -3.70 14.51 -3.10
C THR A 116 -3.24 14.38 -1.65
N LYS A 117 -2.84 15.47 -0.99
CA LYS A 117 -2.43 15.46 0.42
C LYS A 117 -3.54 14.95 1.36
N VAL A 118 -4.81 15.11 0.99
CA VAL A 118 -5.96 14.57 1.76
C VAL A 118 -5.85 13.07 2.03
N PHE A 119 -5.30 12.29 1.09
CA PHE A 119 -5.10 10.85 1.27
C PHE A 119 -4.02 10.54 2.31
N VAL A 120 -2.97 11.35 2.38
CA VAL A 120 -1.94 11.25 3.43
C VAL A 120 -2.55 11.57 4.80
N ASP A 121 -3.37 12.61 4.88
CA ASP A 121 -4.00 13.02 6.15
C ASP A 121 -4.99 11.95 6.64
N ASN A 122 -5.78 11.35 5.74
CA ASN A 122 -6.64 10.21 6.06
C ASN A 122 -5.84 8.99 6.52
N LEU A 123 -4.72 8.65 5.87
CA LEU A 123 -3.88 7.52 6.27
C LEU A 123 -3.35 7.68 7.69
N ASN A 124 -2.88 8.89 8.04
CA ASN A 124 -2.45 9.18 9.41
C ASN A 124 -3.59 8.97 10.42
N GLN A 125 -4.81 9.42 10.11
CA GLN A 125 -5.98 9.20 10.97
C GLN A 125 -6.35 7.71 11.07
N ASN A 126 -6.32 6.97 9.96
CA ASN A 126 -6.64 5.55 9.94
C ASN A 126 -5.61 4.73 10.74
N ILE A 127 -4.32 5.08 10.66
CA ILE A 127 -3.26 4.45 11.47
C ILE A 127 -3.55 4.66 12.97
N LEU A 128 -3.92 5.89 13.37
CA LEU A 128 -4.30 6.17 14.76
C LEU A 128 -5.53 5.35 15.20
N LYS A 129 -6.50 5.13 14.32
CA LYS A 129 -7.67 4.29 14.62
C LYS A 129 -7.30 2.83 14.85
N TYR A 130 -6.37 2.28 14.06
CA TYR A 130 -5.84 0.94 14.33
C TYR A 130 -5.02 0.88 15.62
N ASP A 131 -4.30 1.95 15.97
CA ASP A 131 -3.61 2.04 17.27
C ASP A 131 -4.60 2.03 18.44
N GLU A 132 -5.69 2.79 18.36
CA GLU A 132 -6.78 2.78 19.34
C GLU A 132 -7.35 1.35 19.50
N GLN A 133 -7.62 0.66 18.39
CA GLN A 133 -8.11 -0.73 18.41
C GLN A 133 -7.14 -1.69 19.09
N LEU A 134 -5.84 -1.56 18.81
CA LEU A 134 -4.80 -2.38 19.44
C LEU A 134 -4.72 -2.13 20.95
N SER A 135 -4.79 -0.87 21.39
CA SER A 135 -4.79 -0.53 22.82
C SER A 135 -5.97 -1.16 23.57
N LEU A 136 -7.16 -1.22 22.95
CA LEU A 136 -8.34 -1.85 23.54
C LEU A 136 -8.20 -3.37 23.66
N THR A 137 -7.55 -4.02 22.70
CA THR A 137 -7.34 -5.48 22.73
C THR A 137 -6.31 -5.95 23.77
N VAL A 138 -5.38 -5.08 24.17
CA VAL A 138 -4.33 -5.41 25.18
C VAL A 138 -4.79 -5.15 26.62
N GLY A 139 -5.77 -4.26 26.83
CA GLY A 139 -6.27 -3.90 28.16
C GLY A 139 -7.38 -4.81 28.74
N GLY A 140 -7.72 -5.90 28.05
CA GLY A 140 -8.85 -6.79 28.39
C GLY A 140 -8.47 -8.08 29.13
N CYS A 141 -7.27 -8.19 29.70
CA CYS A 141 -6.81 -9.36 30.44
C CYS A 141 -6.60 -9.06 31.93
#